data_AF-A0A5J6N2U9-F1
#
_entry.id   AF-A0A5J6N2U9-F1
#
_cell.length_a   1.000
_cell.length_b   1.000
_cell.length_c   1.000
_cell.angle_alpha   90.00
_cell.angle_beta   90.00
_cell.angle_gamma   90.00
#
_symmetry.space_group_name_H-M   'P 1'
#
loop_
_entity.id
_entity.type
_entity.pdbx_description
1 polymer ?
#
loop_
_entity_poly.entity_id
_entity_poly.type
_entity_poly.pdbx_seq_one_letter_code
_entity_poly.pdbx_strand_id
1 'polypeptide(L)'
;MKRDEANRDVYLALLKAVLRHVPFDGWSPASLKAGAADLGLDLPKALLLLPGGMAELAERFHAEADRQMLEALAQYDLEALKIRERIALAVRLRLAPWNGDREAVRRLLGFLAQPQEAPRAAKLLYRTVDAIWHGIGDRSTDYNFYTKRALLAGVVSSTALYWLEDKSEGCADTWAFLDRRIADVLKVPQQIARVKKLAAKLPDPVRFLRRVRRGAA
;
A
#
# COMPACT_ATOMS: atom_id res chain seq x y z
N MET A 1 -27.22 2.41 3.91
CA MET A 1 -26.98 3.24 2.70
C MET A 1 -26.98 4.73 3.03
N LYS A 2 -28.11 5.45 3.17
CA LYS A 2 -28.10 6.91 3.43
C LYS A 2 -27.32 7.36 4.68
N ARG A 3 -27.36 6.58 5.77
CA ARG A 3 -26.64 6.90 7.02
C ARG A 3 -25.14 6.63 6.92
N ASP A 4 -24.74 5.60 6.17
CA ASP A 4 -23.33 5.24 5.96
C ASP A 4 -22.64 6.24 5.04
N GLU A 5 -23.36 6.71 4.01
CA GLU A 5 -22.93 7.78 3.10
C GLU A 5 -22.81 9.12 3.83
N ALA A 6 -23.84 9.52 4.61
CA ALA A 6 -23.79 10.75 5.40
C ALA A 6 -22.64 10.74 6.42
N ASN A 7 -22.40 9.61 7.09
CA ASN A 7 -21.27 9.45 8.00
C ASN A 7 -19.92 9.52 7.26
N ARG A 8 -19.86 9.05 6.01
CA ARG A 8 -18.67 9.15 5.17
C ARG A 8 -18.39 10.59 4.76
N ASP A 9 -19.40 11.36 4.36
CA ASP A 9 -19.21 12.76 3.94
C ASP A 9 -18.66 13.62 5.08
N VAL A 10 -19.19 13.44 6.29
CA VAL A 10 -18.68 14.10 7.50
C VAL A 10 -17.22 13.70 7.77
N TYR A 11 -16.90 12.40 7.65
CA TYR A 11 -15.54 11.91 7.80
C TYR A 11 -14.59 12.53 6.76
N LEU A 12 -15.00 12.63 5.50
CA LEU A 12 -14.16 13.20 4.43
C LEU A 12 -13.94 14.70 4.61
N ALA A 13 -14.95 15.42 5.09
CA ALA A 13 -14.79 16.81 5.48
C ALA A 13 -13.73 16.93 6.59
N LEU A 14 -13.81 16.09 7.63
CA LEU A 14 -12.84 16.08 8.72
C LEU A 14 -11.44 15.70 8.23
N LEU A 15 -11.30 14.64 7.43
CA LEU A 15 -10.04 14.22 6.84
C LEU A 15 -9.40 15.37 6.06
N LYS A 16 -10.13 15.99 5.14
CA LYS A 16 -9.63 17.12 4.33
C LYS A 16 -9.21 18.31 5.19
N ALA A 17 -9.97 18.62 6.25
CA ALA A 17 -9.60 19.67 7.17
C ALA A 17 -8.30 19.33 7.92
N VAL A 18 -8.19 18.12 8.46
CA VAL A 18 -6.98 17.67 9.16
C VAL A 18 -5.75 17.67 8.25
N LEU A 19 -5.87 17.20 7.00
CA LEU A 19 -4.75 17.14 6.04
C LEU A 19 -4.12 18.50 5.74
N ARG A 20 -4.85 19.62 5.93
CA ARG A 20 -4.30 20.99 5.78
C ARG A 20 -3.32 21.36 6.88
N HIS A 21 -3.50 20.80 8.08
CA HIS A 21 -2.66 21.06 9.25
C HIS A 21 -1.49 20.08 9.36
N VAL A 22 -1.63 18.87 8.80
CA VAL A 22 -0.61 17.81 8.85
C VAL A 22 0.79 18.25 8.36
N PRO A 23 0.96 19.06 7.30
CA PRO A 23 2.29 19.51 6.88
C PRO A 23 3.09 20.23 7.98
N PHE A 24 2.40 20.91 8.89
CA PHE A 24 3.00 21.69 9.97
C PHE A 24 3.03 20.90 11.29
N ASP A 25 1.88 20.37 11.69
CA ASP A 25 1.70 19.73 13.00
C ASP A 25 1.91 18.20 12.97
N GLY A 26 2.21 17.64 11.80
CA GLY A 26 2.39 16.22 11.58
C GLY A 26 1.09 15.41 11.66
N TRP A 27 1.23 14.08 11.71
CA TRP A 27 0.08 13.19 11.94
C TRP A 27 -0.18 13.06 13.45
N SER A 28 -0.72 14.13 14.06
CA SER A 28 -0.81 14.29 15.52
C SER A 28 -2.21 14.70 16.01
N PRO A 29 -2.50 14.54 17.33
CA PRO A 29 -3.75 15.03 17.91
C PRO A 29 -3.94 16.55 17.75
N ALA A 30 -2.86 17.32 17.59
CA ALA A 30 -2.94 18.75 17.32
C ALA A 30 -3.59 19.02 15.95
N SER A 31 -3.17 18.28 14.91
CA SER A 31 -3.77 18.35 13.58
C SER A 31 -5.25 17.94 13.59
N LEU A 32 -5.61 16.93 14.39
CA LEU A 32 -7.02 16.55 14.58
C LEU A 32 -7.84 17.68 15.20
N LYS A 33 -7.31 18.29 16.27
CA LYS A 33 -7.96 19.41 16.96
C LYS A 33 -8.13 20.61 16.04
N ALA A 34 -7.10 20.96 15.28
CA ALA A 34 -7.12 22.08 14.34
C ALA A 34 -8.11 21.82 13.18
N GLY A 35 -8.05 20.64 12.56
CA GLY A 35 -9.00 20.27 11.49
C GLY A 35 -10.44 20.16 11.98
N ALA A 36 -10.68 19.72 13.22
CA ALA A 36 -12.01 19.75 13.83
C ALA A 36 -12.52 21.19 14.01
N ALA A 37 -11.66 22.09 14.49
CA ALA A 37 -12.00 23.49 14.69
C ALA A 37 -12.38 24.20 13.38
N ASP A 38 -11.72 23.86 12.26
CA ASP A 38 -12.07 24.37 10.92
C ASP A 38 -13.51 24.01 10.50
N LEU A 39 -14.08 22.94 11.07
CA LEU A 39 -15.46 22.49 10.84
C LEU A 39 -16.44 22.93 11.92
N GLY A 40 -16.02 23.79 12.85
CA GLY A 40 -16.82 24.19 14.01
C GLY A 40 -17.07 23.06 15.01
N LEU A 41 -16.24 22.01 14.98
CA LEU A 41 -16.28 20.90 15.92
C LEU A 41 -15.23 21.11 17.03
N ASP A 42 -15.59 20.77 18.26
CA ASP A 42 -14.62 20.60 19.33
C ASP A 42 -13.96 19.21 19.24
N LEU A 43 -12.80 19.06 19.89
CA LEU A 43 -12.06 17.79 19.89
C LEU A 43 -12.88 16.61 20.43
N PRO A 44 -13.66 16.73 21.53
CA PRO A 44 -14.53 15.65 21.98
C PRO A 44 -15.51 15.17 20.90
N LYS A 45 -16.18 16.07 20.16
CA LYS A 45 -17.07 15.69 19.05
C LYS A 45 -16.32 15.01 17.91
N ALA A 46 -15.13 15.49 17.56
CA ALA A 46 -14.28 14.83 16.56
C ALA A 46 -13.89 13.41 16.99
N LEU A 47 -13.61 13.18 18.27
CA LEU A 47 -13.30 11.86 18.82
C LEU A 47 -14.53 10.94 18.91
N LEU A 48 -15.75 11.48 19.00
CA LEU A 48 -16.97 10.66 18.85
C LEU A 48 -17.10 10.09 17.42
N LEU A 49 -16.69 10.85 16.41
CA LEU A 49 -16.62 10.40 15.02
C LEU A 49 -15.43 9.47 14.76
N LEU A 50 -14.39 9.60 15.59
CA LEU A 50 -13.09 9.00 15.37
C LEU A 50 -12.47 8.50 16.69
N PRO A 51 -13.05 7.46 17.33
CA PRO A 51 -12.64 7.00 18.66
C PRO A 51 -11.18 6.56 18.74
N GLY A 52 -10.62 6.02 17.65
CA GLY A 52 -9.20 5.65 17.54
C GLY A 52 -8.27 6.81 17.19
N GLY A 53 -8.77 8.05 17.13
CA GLY A 53 -8.00 9.26 16.85
C GLY A 53 -7.16 9.16 15.57
N MET A 54 -5.96 9.74 15.57
CA MET A 54 -5.12 9.79 14.38
C MET A 54 -4.78 8.41 13.78
N ALA A 55 -4.74 7.37 14.61
CA ALA A 55 -4.50 6.01 14.14
C ALA A 55 -5.68 5.48 13.30
N GLU A 56 -6.92 5.68 13.75
CA GLU A 56 -8.12 5.35 12.96
C GLU A 56 -8.22 6.27 11.73
N LEU A 57 -7.79 7.53 11.83
CA LEU A 57 -7.81 8.46 10.69
C LEU A 57 -6.90 7.96 9.58
N ALA A 58 -5.73 7.41 9.92
CA ALA A 58 -4.82 6.76 8.97
C ALA A 58 -5.47 5.54 8.30
N GLU A 59 -6.17 4.69 9.07
CA GLU A 59 -6.86 3.53 8.49
C GLU A 59 -7.95 3.93 7.51
N ARG A 60 -8.75 4.93 7.88
CA ARG A 60 -9.84 5.42 7.03
C ARG A 60 -9.30 6.18 5.82
N PHE A 61 -8.17 6.88 5.93
CA PHE A 61 -7.48 7.50 4.78
C PHE A 61 -7.07 6.43 3.77
N HIS A 62 -6.43 5.34 4.23
CA HIS A 62 -6.07 4.21 3.38
C HIS A 62 -7.30 3.56 2.73
N ALA A 63 -8.36 3.34 3.50
CA ALA A 63 -9.60 2.75 2.98
C ALA A 63 -10.25 3.64 1.91
N GLU A 64 -10.25 4.96 2.11
CA GLU A 64 -10.76 5.92 1.13
C GLU A 64 -9.91 5.95 -0.14
N ALA A 65 -8.58 5.93 -0.03
CA ALA A 65 -7.69 5.85 -1.18
C ALA A 65 -7.86 4.54 -1.97
N ASP A 66 -8.00 3.40 -1.28
CA ASP A 66 -8.28 2.10 -1.90
C ASP A 66 -9.66 2.12 -2.59
N ARG A 67 -10.68 2.73 -1.98
CA ARG A 67 -12.02 2.87 -2.56
C ARG A 67 -12.01 3.73 -3.82
N GLN A 68 -11.37 4.91 -3.80
CA GLN A 68 -11.23 5.78 -4.98
C GLN A 68 -10.51 5.06 -6.12
N MET A 69 -9.46 4.29 -5.81
CA MET A 69 -8.76 3.45 -6.78
C MET A 69 -9.70 2.44 -7.43
N LEU A 70 -10.49 1.70 -6.64
CA LEU A 70 -11.44 0.69 -7.16
C LEU A 70 -12.55 1.33 -8.01
N GLU A 71 -13.10 2.45 -7.57
CA GLU A 71 -14.12 3.20 -8.32
C GLU A 71 -13.58 3.71 -9.66
N ALA A 72 -12.35 4.21 -9.67
CA ALA A 72 -11.69 4.64 -10.88
C ALA A 72 -11.36 3.46 -11.80
N LEU A 73 -10.88 2.32 -11.26
CA LEU A 73 -10.60 1.11 -12.03
C LEU A 73 -11.83 0.58 -12.76
N ALA A 74 -13.02 0.68 -12.14
CA ALA A 74 -14.29 0.24 -12.74
C ALA A 74 -14.66 1.01 -14.02
N GLN A 75 -14.02 2.16 -14.30
CA GLN A 75 -14.23 2.95 -15.51
C GLN A 75 -13.37 2.48 -16.70
N TYR A 76 -12.48 1.50 -16.50
CA TYR A 76 -11.55 1.02 -17.54
C TYR A 76 -11.92 -0.38 -18.01
N ASP A 77 -11.73 -0.65 -19.30
CA ASP A 77 -11.73 -2.01 -19.83
C ASP A 77 -10.42 -2.71 -19.42
N LEU A 78 -10.46 -3.37 -18.27
CA LEU A 78 -9.32 -4.10 -17.75
C LEU A 78 -9.02 -5.35 -18.57
N GLU A 79 -9.99 -5.95 -19.27
CA GLU A 79 -9.78 -7.17 -20.04
C GLU A 79 -8.84 -6.94 -21.23
N ALA A 80 -8.91 -5.77 -21.85
CA ALA A 80 -8.01 -5.32 -22.90
C ALA A 80 -6.54 -5.12 -22.45
N LEU A 81 -6.29 -5.00 -21.14
CA LEU A 81 -4.96 -4.72 -20.59
C LEU A 81 -4.25 -6.00 -20.15
N LYS A 82 -2.92 -6.05 -20.31
CA LYS A 82 -2.08 -7.09 -19.69
C LYS A 82 -2.02 -6.90 -18.18
N ILE A 83 -1.79 -7.97 -17.44
CA ILE A 83 -1.76 -7.92 -15.96
C ILE A 83 -0.82 -6.84 -15.40
N ARG A 84 0.35 -6.63 -16.02
CA ARG A 84 1.30 -5.59 -15.62
C ARG A 84 0.75 -4.17 -15.79
N GLU A 85 -0.02 -3.95 -16.86
CA GLU A 85 -0.65 -2.67 -17.18
C GLU A 85 -1.80 -2.40 -16.21
N ARG A 86 -2.57 -3.45 -15.86
CA ARG A 86 -3.61 -3.36 -14.82
C ARG A 86 -3.02 -3.00 -13.44
N ILE A 87 -1.91 -3.62 -13.04
CA ILE A 87 -1.21 -3.30 -11.79
C ILE A 87 -0.71 -1.85 -11.81
N ALA A 88 -0.04 -1.44 -12.90
CA ALA A 88 0.47 -0.07 -13.03
C ALA A 88 -0.65 0.96 -12.94
N LEU A 89 -1.77 0.71 -13.65
CA LEU A 89 -2.96 1.53 -13.62
C LEU A 89 -3.53 1.63 -12.21
N ALA A 90 -3.71 0.52 -11.50
CA ALA A 90 -4.25 0.51 -10.14
C ALA A 90 -3.40 1.34 -9.17
N VAL A 91 -2.07 1.14 -9.18
CA VAL A 91 -1.16 1.90 -8.31
C VAL A 91 -1.20 3.40 -8.66
N ARG A 92 -1.23 3.75 -9.95
CA ARG A 92 -1.34 5.14 -10.40
C ARG A 92 -2.66 5.78 -9.96
N LEU A 93 -3.79 5.11 -10.16
CA LEU A 93 -5.12 5.59 -9.77
C LEU A 93 -5.25 5.75 -8.25
N ARG A 94 -4.50 4.97 -7.48
CA ARG A 94 -4.44 5.11 -6.02
C ARG A 94 -3.63 6.33 -5.55
N LEU A 95 -2.54 6.66 -6.23
CA LEU A 95 -1.60 7.72 -5.80
C LEU A 95 -1.95 9.09 -6.40
N ALA A 96 -2.31 9.15 -7.67
CA ALA A 96 -2.51 10.40 -8.40
C ALA A 96 -3.52 11.38 -7.76
N PRO A 97 -4.65 10.94 -7.16
CA PRO A 97 -5.58 11.85 -6.48
C PRO A 97 -4.93 12.68 -5.35
N TRP A 98 -3.84 12.16 -4.75
CA TRP A 98 -3.15 12.76 -3.61
C TRP A 98 -1.93 13.60 -4.01
N ASN A 99 -1.77 13.92 -5.31
CA ASN A 99 -0.66 14.74 -5.78
C ASN A 99 -0.56 16.10 -5.07
N GLY A 100 -1.70 16.70 -4.69
CA GLY A 100 -1.76 17.95 -3.93
C GLY A 100 -1.42 17.81 -2.44
N ASP A 101 -1.49 16.59 -1.89
CA ASP A 101 -1.37 16.30 -0.45
C ASP A 101 -0.14 15.43 -0.13
N ARG A 102 0.89 15.44 -0.99
CA ARG A 102 2.09 14.60 -0.84
C ARG A 102 2.78 14.78 0.51
N GLU A 103 2.87 16.01 1.01
CA GLU A 103 3.48 16.24 2.32
C GLU A 103 2.66 15.59 3.44
N ALA A 104 1.33 15.61 3.36
CA ALA A 104 0.50 14.92 4.32
C ALA A 104 0.68 13.39 4.26
N VAL A 105 0.81 12.82 3.05
CA VAL A 105 1.14 11.40 2.87
C VAL A 105 2.54 11.08 3.41
N ARG A 106 3.54 11.95 3.20
CA ARG A 106 4.89 11.79 3.78
C ARG A 106 4.83 11.73 5.31
N ARG A 107 4.07 12.64 5.93
CA ARG A 107 3.87 12.66 7.40
C ARG A 107 3.13 11.43 7.91
N LEU A 108 2.13 10.94 7.17
CA LEU A 108 1.44 9.68 7.47
C LEU A 108 2.40 8.49 7.43
N LEU A 109 3.26 8.39 6.41
CA LEU A 109 4.26 7.31 6.36
C LEU A 109 5.25 7.40 7.53
N GLY A 110 5.66 8.61 7.94
CA GLY A 110 6.49 8.82 9.13
C GLY A 110 5.80 8.36 10.42
N PHE A 111 4.50 8.61 10.57
CA PHE A 111 3.70 8.10 11.68
C PHE A 111 3.59 6.56 11.66
N LEU A 112 3.27 5.98 10.51
CA LEU A 112 3.15 4.52 10.35
C LEU A 112 4.49 3.78 10.48
N ALA A 113 5.62 4.46 10.29
CA ALA A 113 6.96 3.90 10.50
C ALA A 113 7.34 3.76 11.98
N GLN A 114 6.57 4.35 12.90
CA GLN A 114 6.83 4.21 14.33
C GLN A 114 6.64 2.74 14.77
N PRO A 115 7.48 2.18 15.66
CA PRO A 115 7.42 0.77 16.03
C PRO A 115 6.04 0.30 16.52
N GLN A 116 5.33 1.14 17.29
CA GLN A 116 3.99 0.86 17.78
C GLN A 116 2.92 0.80 16.67
N GLU A 117 3.15 1.47 15.54
CA GLU A 117 2.24 1.47 14.39
C GLU A 117 2.61 0.41 13.35
N ALA A 118 3.77 -0.26 13.47
CA ALA A 118 4.22 -1.25 12.49
C ALA A 118 3.18 -2.36 12.17
N PRO A 119 2.45 -2.93 13.14
CA PRO A 119 1.38 -3.90 12.84
C PRO A 119 0.26 -3.28 12.00
N ARG A 120 -0.10 -2.02 12.27
CA ARG A 120 -1.12 -1.28 11.52
C ARG A 120 -0.64 -0.97 10.12
N ALA A 121 0.59 -0.47 9.98
CA ALA A 121 1.22 -0.19 8.69
C ALA A 121 1.23 -1.44 7.79
N ALA A 122 1.62 -2.60 8.33
CA ALA A 122 1.62 -3.87 7.61
C ALA A 122 0.20 -4.29 7.19
N LYS A 123 -0.78 -4.18 8.11
CA LYS A 123 -2.19 -4.48 7.82
C LYS A 123 -2.75 -3.58 6.71
N LEU A 124 -2.47 -2.28 6.75
CA LEU A 124 -2.94 -1.31 5.76
C LEU A 124 -2.31 -1.58 4.39
N LEU A 125 -0.99 -1.82 4.34
CA LEU A 125 -0.32 -2.18 3.09
C LEU A 125 -0.86 -3.47 2.50
N TYR A 126 -1.06 -4.51 3.33
CA TYR A 126 -1.66 -5.76 2.88
C TYR A 126 -3.06 -5.55 2.30
N ARG A 127 -3.92 -4.77 2.99
CA ARG A 127 -5.27 -4.44 2.50
C ARG A 127 -5.23 -3.74 1.15
N THR A 128 -4.35 -2.76 0.97
CA THR A 128 -4.17 -2.07 -0.31
C THR A 128 -3.75 -3.02 -1.42
N VAL A 129 -2.75 -3.87 -1.15
CA VAL A 129 -2.26 -4.86 -2.11
C VAL A 129 -3.36 -5.87 -2.48
N ASP A 130 -4.13 -6.32 -1.50
CA ASP A 130 -5.25 -7.24 -1.69
C ASP A 130 -6.36 -6.59 -2.52
N ALA A 131 -6.69 -5.33 -2.23
CA ALA A 131 -7.65 -4.54 -3.00
C ALA A 131 -7.20 -4.35 -4.46
N ILE A 132 -5.91 -4.11 -4.72
CA ILE A 132 -5.38 -4.03 -6.08
C ILE A 132 -5.60 -5.37 -6.81
N TRP A 133 -5.16 -6.49 -6.24
CA TRP A 133 -5.29 -7.80 -6.87
C TRP A 133 -6.75 -8.18 -7.13
N HIS A 134 -7.63 -7.89 -6.18
CA HIS A 134 -9.06 -8.10 -6.33
C HIS A 134 -9.65 -7.20 -7.43
N GLY A 135 -9.33 -5.91 -7.41
CA GLY A 135 -9.83 -4.92 -8.36
C GLY A 135 -9.42 -5.19 -9.82
N ILE A 136 -8.25 -5.80 -10.03
CA ILE A 136 -7.78 -6.18 -11.38
C ILE A 136 -8.23 -7.58 -11.84
N GLY A 137 -9.06 -8.25 -11.04
CA GLY A 137 -9.69 -9.53 -11.38
C GLY A 137 -8.85 -10.77 -11.13
N ASP A 138 -7.76 -10.71 -10.34
CA ASP A 138 -7.01 -11.92 -9.99
C ASP A 138 -7.78 -12.74 -8.95
N ARG A 139 -8.35 -13.87 -9.39
CA ARG A 139 -9.03 -14.85 -8.53
C ARG A 139 -8.11 -16.00 -8.09
N SER A 140 -6.81 -15.91 -8.35
CA SER A 140 -5.86 -16.99 -8.04
C SER A 140 -5.84 -17.27 -6.52
N THR A 141 -6.23 -18.49 -6.12
CA THR A 141 -6.08 -19.01 -4.74
C THR A 141 -4.86 -19.91 -4.56
N ASP A 142 -4.00 -19.98 -5.60
CA ASP A 142 -2.88 -20.92 -5.65
C ASP A 142 -1.72 -20.55 -4.69
N TYR A 143 -0.71 -21.43 -4.61
CA TYR A 143 0.55 -21.21 -3.87
C TYR A 143 1.25 -19.87 -4.17
N ASN A 144 0.92 -19.25 -5.32
CA ASN A 144 1.40 -17.93 -5.73
C ASN A 144 0.69 -16.76 -5.02
N PHE A 145 -0.37 -16.99 -4.23
CA PHE A 145 -1.18 -15.97 -3.58
C PHE A 145 -0.37 -15.04 -2.65
N TYR A 146 0.40 -15.62 -1.73
CA TYR A 146 1.22 -14.86 -0.78
C TYR A 146 2.44 -14.22 -1.46
N THR A 147 3.06 -14.92 -2.41
CA THR A 147 4.23 -14.41 -3.15
C THR A 147 3.86 -13.19 -3.99
N LYS A 148 2.74 -13.25 -4.74
CA LYS A 148 2.21 -12.11 -5.50
C LYS A 148 1.97 -10.89 -4.62
N ARG A 149 1.37 -11.08 -3.44
CA ARG A 149 1.09 -9.98 -2.50
C ARG A 149 2.37 -9.41 -1.91
N ALA A 150 3.31 -10.25 -1.48
CA ALA A 150 4.59 -9.78 -0.96
C ALA A 150 5.37 -8.97 -2.01
N LEU A 151 5.42 -9.44 -3.26
CA LEU A 151 6.08 -8.72 -4.35
C LEU A 151 5.38 -7.39 -4.66
N LEU A 152 4.05 -7.38 -4.75
CA LEU A 152 3.28 -6.16 -5.00
C LEU A 152 3.41 -5.17 -3.84
N ALA A 153 3.48 -5.63 -2.59
CA ALA A 153 3.76 -4.77 -1.44
C ALA A 153 5.10 -4.02 -1.60
N GLY A 154 6.15 -4.70 -2.08
CA GLY A 154 7.42 -4.06 -2.40
C GLY A 154 7.31 -3.01 -3.51
N VAL A 155 6.56 -3.30 -4.57
CA VAL A 155 6.30 -2.35 -5.67
C VAL A 155 5.54 -1.13 -5.18
N VAL A 156 4.43 -1.32 -4.46
CA VAL A 156 3.57 -0.23 -3.95
C VAL A 156 4.37 0.67 -3.01
N SER A 157 5.04 0.10 -2.01
CA SER A 157 5.79 0.88 -1.03
C SER A 157 6.96 1.65 -1.66
N SER A 158 7.75 1.01 -2.53
CA SER A 158 8.86 1.70 -3.20
C SER A 158 8.39 2.78 -4.18
N THR A 159 7.28 2.55 -4.89
CA THR A 159 6.70 3.54 -5.80
C THR A 159 6.13 4.72 -5.03
N ALA A 160 5.45 4.50 -3.91
CA ALA A 160 4.94 5.58 -3.06
C ALA A 160 6.09 6.47 -2.53
N LEU A 161 7.20 5.86 -2.10
CA LEU A 161 8.38 6.61 -1.66
C LEU A 161 9.02 7.42 -2.80
N TYR A 162 9.13 6.84 -4.00
CA TYR A 162 9.63 7.56 -5.18
C TYR A 162 8.71 8.73 -5.55
N TRP A 163 7.40 8.49 -5.57
CA TRP A 163 6.36 9.47 -5.87
C TRP A 163 6.39 10.71 -4.97
N LEU A 164 6.71 10.52 -3.68
CA LEU A 164 6.81 11.63 -2.74
C LEU A 164 7.87 12.67 -3.15
N GLU A 165 8.97 12.23 -3.77
CA GLU A 165 10.11 13.08 -4.14
C GLU A 165 10.11 13.51 -5.63
N ASP A 166 9.20 12.97 -6.44
CA ASP A 166 9.18 13.19 -7.88
C ASP A 166 8.77 14.62 -8.26
N LYS A 167 9.66 15.34 -8.96
CA LYS A 167 9.43 16.72 -9.43
C LYS A 167 9.09 16.81 -10.92
N SER A 168 9.02 15.68 -11.62
CA SER A 168 8.67 15.63 -13.04
C SER A 168 7.21 16.01 -13.29
N GLU A 169 6.95 16.56 -14.47
CA GLU A 169 5.60 16.92 -14.89
C GLU A 169 4.68 15.68 -14.90
N GLY A 170 3.52 15.79 -14.27
CA GLY A 170 2.55 14.69 -14.20
C GLY A 170 3.07 13.42 -13.49
N CYS A 171 4.18 13.52 -12.74
CA CYS A 171 4.87 12.38 -12.11
C CYS A 171 5.39 11.34 -13.11
N ALA A 172 5.82 11.77 -14.31
CA ALA A 172 6.30 10.88 -15.35
C ALA A 172 7.41 9.92 -14.86
N ASP A 173 8.35 10.42 -14.05
CA ASP A 173 9.46 9.62 -13.52
C ASP A 173 8.97 8.52 -12.56
N THR A 174 7.95 8.82 -11.73
CA THR A 174 7.28 7.84 -10.87
C THR A 174 6.66 6.72 -11.67
N TRP A 175 5.93 7.05 -12.75
CA TRP A 175 5.24 6.03 -13.55
C TRP A 175 6.24 5.16 -14.31
N ALA A 176 7.32 5.76 -14.83
CA ALA A 176 8.42 4.99 -15.41
C ALA A 176 9.13 4.10 -14.37
N PHE A 177 9.29 4.57 -13.14
CA PHE A 177 9.83 3.77 -12.04
C PHE A 177 8.93 2.59 -11.70
N LEU A 178 7.62 2.81 -11.59
CA LEU A 178 6.61 1.79 -11.35
C LEU A 178 6.67 0.67 -12.40
N ASP A 179 6.70 1.03 -13.68
CA ASP A 179 6.79 0.06 -14.78
C ASP A 179 8.04 -0.82 -14.68
N ARG A 180 9.20 -0.23 -14.36
CA ARG A 180 10.44 -0.97 -14.12
C ARG A 180 10.31 -1.94 -12.95
N ARG A 181 9.75 -1.49 -11.81
CA ARG A 181 9.55 -2.33 -10.63
C ARG A 181 8.60 -3.49 -10.88
N ILE A 182 7.51 -3.27 -11.61
CA ILE A 182 6.60 -4.34 -12.02
C ILE A 182 7.34 -5.35 -12.91
N ALA A 183 8.11 -4.88 -13.89
CA ALA A 183 8.88 -5.75 -14.78
C ALA A 183 9.92 -6.60 -14.02
N ASP A 184 10.51 -6.07 -12.94
CA ASP A 184 11.46 -6.79 -12.11
C ASP A 184 10.78 -7.89 -11.28
N VAL A 185 9.68 -7.58 -10.60
CA VAL A 185 9.00 -8.56 -9.74
C VAL A 185 8.38 -9.72 -10.54
N LEU A 186 7.99 -9.49 -11.79
CA LEU A 186 7.49 -10.54 -12.67
C LEU A 186 8.55 -11.59 -13.03
N LYS A 187 9.84 -11.28 -12.88
CA LYS A 187 10.96 -12.23 -13.11
C LYS A 187 11.27 -13.08 -11.88
N VAL A 188 10.88 -12.64 -10.68
CA VAL A 188 11.23 -13.28 -9.41
C VAL A 188 10.75 -14.74 -9.31
N PRO A 189 9.50 -15.09 -9.68
CA PRO A 189 9.06 -16.48 -9.62
C PRO A 189 9.92 -17.44 -10.46
N GLN A 190 10.36 -17.00 -11.65
CA GLN A 190 11.23 -17.79 -12.52
C GLN A 190 12.62 -17.95 -11.90
N GLN A 191 13.16 -16.92 -11.27
CA GLN A 191 14.45 -16.98 -10.57
C GLN A 191 14.39 -17.95 -9.39
N ILE A 192 13.34 -17.90 -8.56
CA ILE A 192 13.13 -18.84 -7.45
C ILE A 192 13.05 -20.29 -7.98
N ALA A 193 12.31 -20.53 -9.06
CA ALA A 193 12.20 -21.85 -9.67
C ALA A 193 13.55 -22.39 -10.17
N ARG A 194 14.36 -21.53 -10.82
CA ARG A 194 15.73 -21.89 -11.26
C ARG A 194 16.62 -22.26 -10.08
N VAL A 195 16.61 -21.48 -9.00
CA VAL A 195 17.38 -21.76 -7.78
C VAL A 195 16.95 -23.08 -7.14
N LYS A 196 15.64 -23.33 -7.01
CA LYS A 196 15.12 -24.61 -6.50
C LYS A 196 15.58 -25.80 -7.35
N LYS A 197 15.55 -25.68 -8.68
CA LYS A 197 16.00 -26.73 -9.60
C LYS A 197 17.52 -26.99 -9.50
N LEU A 198 18.32 -25.95 -9.28
CA LEU A 198 19.76 -26.07 -9.04
C LEU A 198 20.05 -26.70 -7.67
N ALA A 199 19.35 -26.27 -6.62
CA ALA A 199 19.49 -26.83 -5.28
C ALA A 199 19.10 -28.31 -5.21
N ALA A 200 18.07 -28.72 -5.95
CA ALA A 200 17.67 -30.12 -6.07
C ALA A 200 18.73 -31.02 -6.76
N LYS A 201 19.69 -30.42 -7.49
CA LYS A 201 20.82 -31.14 -8.10
C LYS A 201 22.05 -31.20 -7.19
N LEU A 202 22.07 -30.46 -6.08
CA LEU A 202 23.16 -30.54 -5.12
C LEU A 202 23.03 -31.83 -4.30
N PRO A 203 24.14 -32.55 -4.05
CA PRO A 203 24.11 -33.72 -3.20
C PRO A 203 23.63 -33.33 -1.80
N ASP A 204 22.72 -34.15 -1.25
CA ASP A 204 22.17 -33.95 0.09
C ASP A 204 23.31 -33.81 1.12
N PRO A 205 23.45 -32.64 1.78
CA PRO A 205 24.55 -32.38 2.70
C PRO A 205 24.59 -33.39 3.85
N VAL A 206 23.45 -33.98 4.21
CA VAL A 206 23.35 -35.03 5.24
C VAL A 206 23.93 -36.36 4.74
N ARG A 207 23.76 -36.70 3.46
CA ARG A 207 24.37 -37.90 2.85
C ARG A 207 25.87 -37.73 2.63
N PHE A 208 26.32 -36.53 2.28
CA PHE A 208 27.74 -36.22 2.14
C PHE A 208 28.46 -36.34 3.49
N LEU A 209 27.90 -35.77 4.56
CA LEU A 209 28.44 -35.88 5.93
C LEU A 209 28.41 -37.32 6.46
N ARG A 210 27.39 -38.13 6.14
CA ARG A 210 27.35 -39.56 6.51
C ARG A 210 28.39 -40.40 5.76
N ARG A 211 28.78 -40.03 4.53
CA ARG A 211 29.88 -40.69 3.79
C ARG A 211 31.24 -40.40 4.43
N VAL A 212 31.48 -39.15 4.82
CA VAL A 212 32.73 -38.76 5.51
C VAL A 212 32.85 -39.47 6.86
N ARG A 213 31.75 -39.65 7.60
CA ARG A 213 31.77 -40.35 8.90
C ARG A 213 31.90 -41.88 8.81
N ARG A 214 31.57 -42.50 7.66
CA ARG A 214 31.72 -43.95 7.43
C ARG A 214 33.06 -44.35 6.80
N GLY A 215 33.86 -43.39 6.32
CA GLY A 215 35.21 -43.64 5.81
C GLY A 215 36.31 -43.49 6.87
N ALA A 216 35.95 -43.25 8.13
CA ALA A 216 36.87 -43.09 9.27
C ALA A 216 36.66 -44.16 10.35
N ALA A 217 36.10 -45.32 9.98
CA ALA A 217 35.94 -46.51 10.82
C ALA A 217 36.60 -47.71 10.14
#